data_AF-A0A7C4JQ06-F1
#
_entry.id   AF-A0A7C4JQ06-F1
#
_cell.length_a   1.000
_cell.length_b   1.000
_cell.length_c   1.000
_cell.angle_alpha   90.00
_cell.angle_beta   90.00
_cell.angle_gamma   90.00
#
_symmetry.space_group_name_H-M   'P 1'
#
loop_
_entity.id
_entity.type
_entity.pdbx_description
1 polymer ?
#
loop_
_entity_poly.entity_id
_entity_poly.type
_entity_poly.pdbx_seq_one_letter_code
_entity_poly.pdbx_strand_id
1 'polypeptide(L)' 'MLKGQDRKIVEEAIELALPNVTYLSEFLECVKKDLDESETFSDFLMRLEKRITSAEDETRKTDFVILRNHLMAMMKNIT' A
#
# COMPACT_ATOMS: atom_id res chain seq x y z
N MET A 1 4.85 -14.66 1.48
CA MET A 1 4.44 -13.96 0.25
C MET A 1 2.93 -14.08 0.06
N LEU A 2 2.26 -12.93 0.06
CA LEU A 2 0.82 -12.76 -0.13
C LEU A 2 0.39 -13.35 -1.48
N LYS A 3 -0.74 -14.05 -1.51
CA LYS A 3 -1.24 -14.78 -2.70
C LYS A 3 -2.75 -14.67 -2.83
N GLY A 4 -3.26 -15.02 -4.00
CA GLY A 4 -4.69 -15.14 -4.26
C GLY A 4 -5.41 -13.80 -4.27
N GLN A 5 -6.64 -13.79 -3.74
CA GLN A 5 -7.53 -12.64 -3.78
C GLN A 5 -6.94 -11.42 -3.05
N ASP A 6 -6.29 -11.63 -1.90
CA ASP A 6 -5.68 -10.56 -1.12
C ASP A 6 -4.57 -9.85 -1.90
N ARG A 7 -3.74 -10.60 -2.64
CA ARG A 7 -2.70 -10.01 -3.48
C ARG A 7 -3.31 -9.16 -4.60
N LYS A 8 -4.37 -9.66 -5.24
CA LYS A 8 -5.07 -8.94 -6.30
C LYS A 8 -5.66 -7.61 -5.80
N ILE A 9 -6.26 -7.61 -4.61
CA ILE A 9 -6.79 -6.39 -3.98
C ILE A 9 -5.68 -5.37 -3.76
N VAL A 10 -4.51 -5.81 -3.27
CA VAL A 10 -3.38 -4.90 -3.06
C VAL A 10 -2.85 -4.35 -4.38
N GLU A 11 -2.69 -5.19 -5.40
CA GLU A 11 -2.22 -4.78 -6.73
C GLU A 11 -3.19 -3.77 -7.39
N GLU A 12 -4.49 -4.00 -7.32
CA GLU A 12 -5.51 -3.05 -7.80
C GLU A 12 -5.47 -1.72 -7.02
N ALA A 13 -5.31 -1.76 -5.69
CA ALA A 13 -5.19 -0.54 -4.89
C ALA A 13 -3.92 0.26 -5.22
N ILE A 14 -2.83 -0.42 -5.57
CA ILE A 14 -1.59 0.21 -6.04
C ILE A 14 -1.84 0.95 -7.35
N GLU A 15 -2.47 0.29 -8.34
CA GLU A 15 -2.80 0.90 -9.63
C GLU A 15 -3.66 2.17 -9.48
N LEU A 16 -4.64 2.15 -8.56
CA LEU A 16 -5.47 3.30 -8.24
C LEU A 16 -4.70 4.45 -7.57
N ALA A 17 -3.66 4.13 -6.80
CA ALA A 17 -2.84 5.12 -6.11
C ALA A 17 -1.86 5.85 -7.06
N LEU A 18 -1.31 5.15 -8.08
CA LEU A 18 -0.22 5.67 -8.93
C LEU A 18 -0.42 7.09 -9.48
N PRO A 19 -1.62 7.48 -9.98
CA PRO A 19 -1.82 8.82 -10.54
C PRO A 19 -1.61 9.97 -9.54
N ASN A 20 -1.68 9.69 -8.24
CA ASN A 20 -1.61 10.68 -7.17
C ASN A 20 -0.30 10.62 -6.37
N VAL A 21 0.60 9.69 -6.72
CA VAL A 21 1.89 9.51 -6.03
C VAL A 21 2.94 10.43 -6.63
N THR A 22 3.66 11.16 -5.78
CA THR A 22 4.72 12.07 -6.21
C THR A 22 6.07 11.35 -6.36
N TYR A 23 6.50 10.60 -5.35
CA TYR A 23 7.77 9.85 -5.39
C TYR A 23 7.58 8.44 -5.96
N LEU A 24 7.10 8.36 -7.21
CA LEU A 24 6.63 7.12 -7.84
C LEU A 24 7.63 5.96 -7.76
N SER A 25 8.89 6.18 -8.13
CA SER A 25 9.90 5.12 -8.15
C SER A 25 10.17 4.54 -6.76
N GLU A 26 10.37 5.41 -5.77
CA GLU A 26 10.61 5.01 -4.38
C GLU A 26 9.39 4.31 -3.78
N PHE A 27 8.20 4.87 -4.03
CA PHE A 27 6.93 4.28 -3.62
C PHE A 27 6.78 2.85 -4.16
N LEU A 28 6.96 2.64 -5.48
CA LEU A 28 6.83 1.34 -6.11
C LEU A 28 7.84 0.33 -5.57
N GLU A 29 9.10 0.73 -5.37
CA GLU A 29 10.12 -0.14 -4.78
C GLU A 29 9.73 -0.58 -3.36
N CYS A 30 9.31 0.37 -2.54
CA CYS A 30 8.89 0.13 -1.16
C CYS A 30 7.68 -0.79 -1.08
N VAL A 31 6.63 -0.50 -1.86
CA VAL A 31 5.39 -1.27 -1.84
C VAL A 31 5.58 -2.67 -2.41
N LYS A 32 6.36 -2.82 -3.48
CA LYS A 32 6.70 -4.14 -4.03
C LYS A 32 7.43 -5.00 -3.00
N LYS A 33 8.43 -4.42 -2.32
CA LYS A 33 9.15 -5.10 -1.25
C LYS A 33 8.20 -5.55 -0.14
N ASP A 34 7.32 -4.66 0.32
CA ASP A 34 6.36 -5.00 1.36
C ASP A 34 5.38 -6.08 0.91
N LEU A 35 4.91 -6.03 -0.35
CA LEU A 35 4.01 -7.03 -0.91
C LEU A 35 4.65 -8.42 -0.97
N ASP A 36 5.92 -8.50 -1.37
CA ASP A 36 6.64 -9.76 -1.49
C ASP A 36 7.01 -10.35 -0.13
N GLU A 37 7.37 -9.50 0.84
CA GLU A 37 7.72 -9.89 2.22
C GLU A 37 6.50 -10.15 3.12
N SER A 38 5.31 -9.69 2.74
CA SER A 38 4.10 -9.95 3.52
C SER A 38 3.61 -11.37 3.32
N GLU A 39 3.16 -12.04 4.37
CA GLU A 39 2.51 -13.35 4.27
C GLU A 39 1.00 -13.23 4.20
N THR A 40 0.45 -12.30 4.98
CA THR A 40 -0.98 -11.99 5.04
C THR A 40 -1.27 -10.55 4.65
N PHE A 41 -2.53 -10.26 4.35
CA PHE A 41 -2.98 -8.90 4.08
C PHE A 41 -2.78 -7.98 5.30
N SER A 42 -2.97 -8.53 6.51
CA SER A 42 -2.71 -7.79 7.75
C SER A 42 -1.23 -7.41 7.92
N ASP A 43 -0.30 -8.28 7.53
CA ASP A 43 1.13 -7.96 7.57
C ASP A 43 1.48 -6.82 6.61
N PHE A 44 0.88 -6.84 5.42
CA PHE A 44 1.04 -5.78 4.44
C PHE A 44 0.53 -4.44 4.97
N LEU A 45 -0.68 -4.42 5.55
CA LEU A 45 -1.23 -3.21 6.18
C LEU A 45 -0.33 -2.70 7.32
N MET A 46 0.17 -3.59 8.17
CA MET A 46 1.07 -3.20 9.26
C MET A 46 2.36 -2.56 8.74
N ARG A 47 2.96 -3.11 7.67
CA ARG A 47 4.16 -2.53 7.02
C ARG A 47 3.86 -1.18 6.39
N LEU A 48 2.71 -1.04 5.74
CA LEU A 48 2.26 0.22 5.15
C LEU A 48 2.07 1.30 6.23
N GLU A 49 1.39 0.99 7.33
CA GLU A 49 1.23 1.92 8.47
C GLU A 49 2.57 2.29 9.09
N LYS A 50 3.50 1.34 9.16
CA LYS A 50 4.87 1.62 9.62
C LYS A 50 5.55 2.65 8.73
N ARG A 51 5.43 2.56 7.39
CA ARG A 51 6.00 3.57 6.47
C ARG A 51 5.37 4.94 6.66
N ILE A 52 4.05 4.99 6.82
CA ILE A 52 3.32 6.25 7.08
C ILE A 52 3.79 6.91 8.38
N THR A 53 3.95 6.12 9.44
CA THR A 53 4.34 6.61 10.76
C THR A 53 5.83 6.92 10.90
N SER A 54 6.70 6.26 10.13
CA SER A 54 8.15 6.50 10.16
C SER A 54 8.64 7.51 9.14
N ALA A 55 7.80 7.93 8.18
CA ALA A 55 8.21 8.90 7.17
C ALA A 55 8.34 10.30 7.78
N GLU A 56 9.55 10.87 7.69
CA GLU A 56 9.82 12.27 8.10
C GLU A 56 9.36 13.28 7.02
N ASP A 57 9.34 12.84 5.76
CA ASP A 57 8.88 13.65 4.63
C ASP A 57 7.36 13.50 4.47
N GLU A 58 6.64 14.62 4.56
CA GLU A 58 5.17 14.65 4.47
C GLU A 58 4.64 14.25 3.09
N THR A 59 5.41 14.46 2.02
CA THR A 59 5.01 14.03 0.67
C THR A 59 5.11 12.51 0.54
N ARG A 60 6.21 11.90 1.02
CA ARG A 60 6.34 10.43 1.09
C ARG A 60 5.24 9.81 1.95
N LYS A 61 4.96 10.41 3.11
CA LYS A 61 3.86 10.00 3.97
C LYS A 61 2.51 10.05 3.23
N THR A 62 2.27 11.13 2.49
CA THR A 62 1.05 11.30 1.68
C THR A 62 0.92 10.21 0.62
N ASP A 63 2.01 9.88 -0.09
CA ASP A 63 2.03 8.80 -1.10
C ASP A 63 1.57 7.45 -0.52
N PHE A 64 2.06 7.07 0.67
CA PHE A 64 1.62 5.84 1.34
C PHE A 64 0.20 5.93 1.94
N VAL A 65 -0.22 7.11 2.40
CA VAL A 65 -1.59 7.35 2.87
C VAL A 65 -2.61 7.17 1.75
N ILE A 66 -2.30 7.59 0.53
CA ILE A 66 -3.17 7.40 -0.64
C ILE A 66 -3.45 5.90 -0.85
N LEU A 67 -2.40 5.06 -0.85
CA LEU A 67 -2.54 3.62 -0.98
C LEU A 67 -3.42 3.03 0.14
N ARG A 68 -3.15 3.40 1.40
CA ARG A 68 -3.97 2.95 2.53
C ARG A 68 -5.44 3.31 2.33
N ASN A 69 -5.74 4.53 1.89
CA ASN A 69 -7.12 4.98 1.71
C ASN A 69 -7.85 4.15 0.62
N HIS A 70 -7.16 3.82 -0.49
CA HIS A 70 -7.72 2.93 -1.51
C HIS A 70 -7.98 1.52 -0.96
N LEU A 71 -7.04 0.94 -0.20
CA LEU A 71 -7.23 -0.37 0.44
C LEU A 71 -8.43 -0.38 1.37
N MET A 72 -8.56 0.63 2.24
CA MET A 72 -9.69 0.76 3.17
C MET A 72 -11.02 0.92 2.44
N ALA A 73 -11.05 1.64 1.31
CA ALA A 73 -12.25 1.79 0.51
C ALA A 73 -12.67 0.46 -0.15
N MET A 74 -11.71 -0.29 -0.69
CA MET A 74 -11.97 -1.60 -1.29
C MET A 74 -12.48 -2.61 -0.24
N MET A 75 -11.90 -2.62 0.96
CA MET A 75 -12.37 -3.48 2.04
C MET A 75 -13.81 -3.18 2.47
N LYS A 76 -14.20 -1.91 2.55
CA LYS A 76 -15.57 -1.49 2.89
C LYS A 76 -16.61 -1.94 1.87
N ASN A 77 -16.22 -2.12 0.61
CA ASN A 77 -17.12 -2.57 -0.46
C ASN A 77 -17.28 -4.11 -0.49
N ILE A 78 -16.52 -4.84 0.33
CA ILE A 78 -16.54 -6.31 0.39
C ILE A 78 -17.37 -6.83 1.59
N THR A 79 -17.67 -5.96 2.57
CA THR A 79 -18.56 -6.20 3.73
C THR A 79 -19.97 -5.67 3.51
#